data_AF-A0A951JFG7-F1
#
_entry.id   AF-A0A951JFG7-F1
#
_cell.length_a   1.000
_cell.length_b   1.000
_cell.length_c   1.000
_cell.angle_alpha   90.00
_cell.angle_beta   90.00
_cell.angle_gamma   90.00
#
_symmetry.space_group_name_H-M   'P 1'
#
loop_
_entity.id
_entity.type
_entity.pdbx_description
1 polymer ?
#
loop_
_entity_poly.entity_id
_entity_poly.type
_entity_poly.pdbx_seq_one_letter_code
_entity_poly.pdbx_strand_id
1 'polypeptide(L)' 'MSTTVRTIEEITEEAIRLLSREMGVADTMRFLGQFITRSGDYTRDRKALLGDPSVEELFAEARRKEALRDDAR' A
#
# COMPACT_ATOMS: atom_id res chain seq x y z
N MET A 1 24.74 32.77 -2.55
CA MET A 1 24.43 31.45 -1.96
C MET A 1 23.17 30.95 -2.63
N SER A 2 23.22 29.79 -3.30
CA SER A 2 22.03 29.14 -3.86
C SER A 2 21.46 28.23 -2.78
N THR A 3 20.34 28.61 -2.19
CA THR A 3 19.61 27.76 -1.26
C THR A 3 18.76 26.81 -2.11
N THR A 4 19.19 25.56 -2.27
CA THR A 4 18.36 24.53 -2.88
C THR A 4 17.20 24.26 -1.92
N VAL A 5 16.03 24.84 -2.23
CA VAL A 5 14.82 24.64 -1.44
C VAL A 5 14.28 23.26 -1.77
N ARG A 6 14.14 22.41 -0.75
CA ARG A 6 13.47 21.11 -0.92
C ARG A 6 11.99 21.32 -1.20
N THR A 7 11.48 20.58 -2.17
CA THR A 7 10.06 20.49 -2.47
C THR A 7 9.30 19.81 -1.33
N ILE A 8 7.99 20.04 -1.26
CA ILE A 8 7.13 19.36 -0.29
C ILE A 8 7.09 17.85 -0.54
N GLU A 9 7.15 17.42 -1.80
CA GLU A 9 7.28 16.00 -2.17
C GLU A 9 8.51 15.35 -1.53
N GLU A 10 9.69 15.97 -1.67
CA GLU A 10 10.94 15.43 -1.10
C GLU A 10 10.88 15.32 0.43
N ILE A 11 10.29 16.33 1.09
CA ILE A 11 10.10 16.31 2.55
C ILE A 11 9.10 15.21 2.95
N THR A 12 8.02 15.04 2.19
CA THR A 12 6.98 14.03 2.45
C THR A 12 7.54 12.62 2.29
N GLU A 13 8.33 12.39 1.25
CA GLU A 13 8.96 11.10 0.98
C GLU A 13 9.97 10.71 2.07
N GLU A 14 10.76 11.68 2.55
CA GLU A 14 11.65 11.49 3.69
C GLU A 14 10.87 11.18 4.98
N ALA A 15 9.79 11.92 5.25
CA ALA A 15 8.95 11.70 6.42
C ALA A 15 8.33 10.30 6.42
N ILE A 16 7.81 9.82 5.28
CA ILE A 16 7.27 8.47 5.14
C ILE A 16 8.34 7.42 5.48
N ARG A 17 9.55 7.57 4.96
CA ARG A 17 10.67 6.64 5.23
C ARG A 17 11.04 6.61 6.71
N LEU A 18 11.19 7.78 7.33
CA LEU A 18 11.58 7.89 8.74
C LEU A 18 10.50 7.31 9.65
N LEU A 19 9.24 7.70 9.45
CA LEU A 19 8.12 7.18 10.24
C LEU A 19 7.98 5.68 10.08
N SER A 20 8.04 5.17 8.84
CA SER A 20 7.94 3.72 8.57
C SER A 20 9.03 2.92 9.29
N ARG A 21 10.24 3.49 9.43
CA ARG A 21 11.34 2.86 10.17
C ARG A 21 11.06 2.77 11.67
N GLU A 22 10.48 3.82 12.25
CA GLU A 22 10.34 3.95 13.70
C GLU A 22 9.06 3.33 14.26
N MET A 23 7.93 3.44 13.56
CA MET A 23 6.64 2.94 14.03
C MET A 23 6.04 1.84 13.15
N GLY A 24 6.71 1.48 12.06
CA GLY A 24 6.20 0.52 11.07
C GLY A 24 5.21 1.13 10.08
N VAL A 25 5.06 0.44 8.95
CA VAL A 25 4.28 0.93 7.79
C VAL A 25 2.80 1.12 8.13
N ALA A 26 2.19 0.20 8.88
CA ALA A 26 0.77 0.25 9.19
C ALA A 26 0.39 1.49 10.02
N ASP A 27 1.16 1.78 11.07
CA ASP A 27 0.88 2.92 11.94
C ASP A 27 1.29 4.24 11.29
N THR A 28 2.35 4.24 10.46
CA THR A 28 2.71 5.40 9.62
C THR A 28 1.57 5.83 8.71
N MET A 29 0.95 4.89 7.99
CA MET A 29 -0.16 5.20 7.08
C MET A 29 -1.40 5.70 7.82
N ARG A 30 -1.68 5.18 9.03
CA ARG A 30 -2.76 5.68 9.88
C ARG A 30 -2.51 7.12 10.34
N PHE A 31 -1.28 7.40 10.81
CA PHE A 31 -0.86 8.73 11.25
C PHE A 31 -0.97 9.75 10.12
N LEU A 32 -0.39 9.46 8.94
CA LEU A 32 -0.46 10.36 7.79
C LEU A 32 -1.90 10.57 7.31
N GLY A 33 -2.75 9.54 7.41
CA GLY A 33 -4.17 9.63 7.10
C GLY A 33 -4.97 10.57 8.00
N GLN A 34 -4.41 11.08 9.11
CA GLN A 34 -5.04 12.12 9.94
C GLN A 34 -4.88 13.52 9.33
N PHE A 35 -3.81 13.74 8.58
CA PHE A 35 -3.47 15.04 7.99
C PHE A 35 -3.81 15.13 6.50
N ILE A 36 -3.94 13.97 5.85
CA ILE A 36 -4.25 13.86 4.42
C ILE A 36 -5.74 13.59 4.27
N THR A 37 -6.43 14.46 3.53
CA THR A 37 -7.76 14.13 3.02
C THR A 37 -7.62 12.92 2.11
N ARG A 38 -8.19 11.78 2.51
CA ARG A 38 -8.22 10.59 1.66
C ARG A 38 -8.79 10.97 0.30
N SER A 39 -7.98 10.82 -0.73
CA SER A 39 -8.35 11.01 -2.13
C SER A 39 -8.16 9.69 -2.86
N GLY A 40 -8.79 9.57 -4.03
CA GLY A 40 -8.76 8.35 -4.83
C GLY A 40 -10.05 7.54 -4.71
N ASP A 41 -10.31 6.76 -5.75
CA ASP A 41 -11.44 5.85 -5.83
C ASP A 41 -10.91 4.44 -5.76
N TYR A 42 -10.75 3.92 -4.53
CA TYR A 42 -10.26 2.57 -4.32
C TYR A 42 -11.09 1.52 -5.07
N THR A 43 -12.38 1.76 -5.31
CA THR A 43 -13.22 0.82 -6.06
C THR A 43 -12.82 0.78 -7.52
N ARG A 44 -12.66 1.94 -8.15
CA ARG A 44 -12.17 2.06 -9.54
C ARG A 44 -10.74 1.52 -9.66
N ASP A 45 -9.85 1.95 -8.78
CA ASP A 45 -8.43 1.63 -8.86
C ASP A 45 -8.18 0.14 -8.58
N ARG A 46 -8.90 -0.45 -7.61
CA ARG A 46 -8.91 -1.91 -7.39
C ARG A 46 -9.42 -2.66 -8.62
N LYS A 47 -10.51 -2.20 -9.23
CA LYS A 47 -11.08 -2.85 -10.43
C LYS A 47 -10.11 -2.80 -11.62
N ALA A 48 -9.36 -1.71 -11.78
CA ALA A 48 -8.33 -1.61 -12.81
C ALA A 48 -7.16 -2.58 -12.56
N LEU A 49 -6.76 -2.77 -11.30
CA LEU A 49 -5.64 -3.63 -10.93
C LEU A 49 -6.00 -5.13 -10.90
N LEU A 50 -7.17 -5.47 -10.38
CA LEU A 50 -7.55 -6.84 -10.04
C LEU A 50 -8.70 -7.38 -10.90
N GLY A 51 -9.29 -6.56 -11.76
CA GLY A 51 -10.49 -6.93 -12.51
C GLY A 51 -11.71 -7.07 -11.60
N ASP A 52 -12.56 -8.05 -11.91
CA ASP A 52 -13.79 -8.33 -11.18
C ASP A 52 -13.96 -9.86 -11.01
N PRO A 53 -13.07 -10.51 -10.24
CA PRO A 53 -13.09 -11.97 -10.11
C PRO A 53 -14.30 -12.42 -9.30
N SER A 54 -14.85 -13.59 -9.66
CA SER A 54 -15.91 -14.20 -8.87
C SER A 54 -15.39 -14.73 -7.54
N VAL A 55 -16.28 -14.92 -6.56
CA VAL A 55 -15.92 -15.50 -5.26
C VAL A 55 -15.32 -16.90 -5.44
N GLU A 56 -15.84 -17.67 -6.39
CA GLU A 56 -15.37 -19.01 -6.74
C GLU A 56 -13.95 -18.98 -7.31
N GLU A 57 -13.64 -18.02 -8.19
CA GLU A 57 -12.30 -17.83 -8.74
C GLU A 57 -11.27 -17.50 -7.65
N LEU A 58 -11.65 -16.62 -6.72
CA LEU A 58 -10.81 -16.26 -5.58
C LEU A 58 -10.57 -17.46 -4.64
N PHE A 59 -11.62 -18.25 -4.36
CA PHE A 59 -11.50 -19.45 -3.53
C PHE A 59 -10.61 -20.51 -4.17
N ALA A 60 -10.74 -20.72 -5.49
CA ALA A 60 -9.91 -21.66 -6.22
C ALA A 60 -8.44 -21.24 -6.17
N GLU A 61 -8.14 -19.95 -6.32
CA GLU A 61 -6.78 -19.43 -6.25
C GLU A 61 -6.17 -19.54 -4.85
N ALA A 62 -6.95 -19.25 -3.80
CA ALA A 62 -6.50 -19.42 -2.42
C ALA A 62 -6.09 -20.88 -2.12
N ARG A 63 -6.93 -21.84 -2.52
CA ARG A 63 -6.66 -23.29 -2.38
C ARG A 63 -5.42 -23.73 -3.15
N ARG A 64 -5.21 -23.22 -4.37
CA ARG A 64 -3.99 -23.49 -5.15
C ARG A 64 -2.73 -23.03 -4.41
N LYS A 65 -2.76 -21.83 -3.83
CA LYS A 65 -1.63 -21.28 -3.07
C LYS A 65 -1.34 -22.03 -1.77
N GLU A 66 -2.37 -22.55 -1.11
CA GLU A 66 -2.19 -23.42 0.07
C GLU A 66 -1.53 -24.74 -0.32
N ALA A 67 -2.01 -25.41 -1.36
CA ALA A 67 -1.40 -26.66 -1.84
C ALA A 67 0.08 -26.48 -2.23
N LEU A 68 0.41 -25.40 -2.95
CA LEU A 68 1.79 -25.09 -3.32
C LEU A 68 2.70 -24.80 -2.11
N ARG A 69 2.15 -24.28 -1.01
CA ARG A 69 2.90 -24.09 0.25
C ARG A 69 3.14 -25.41 0.97
N ASP A 70 2.18 -26.31 0.92
CA ASP A 70 2.29 -27.64 1.54
C ASP A 70 3.28 -28.53 0.76
N ASP A 71 3.32 -28.44 -0.57
CA ASP A 71 4.29 -29.16 -1.41
C ASP A 71 5.74 -28.65 -1.25
N ALA A 72 5.92 -27.42 -0.75
CA ALA A 72 7.23 -26.80 -0.56
C ALA A 72 7.84 -27.07 0.85
N ARG A 73 7.14 -27.83 1.70
CA ARG A 73 7.53 -28.11 3.09
C ARG A 73 7.97 -29.55 3.30
#